data_AF-A0A4P5R8I1-F1
#
_entry.id   AF-A0A4P5R8I1-F1
#
_cell.length_a   1.000
_cell.length_b   1.000
_cell.length_c   1.000
_cell.angle_alpha   90.00
_cell.angle_beta   90.00
_cell.angle_gamma   90.00
#
_symmetry.space_group_name_H-M   'P 1'
#
loop_
_entity.id
_entity.type
_entity.pdbx_description
1 polymer ?
#
loop_
_entity_poly.entity_id
_entity_poly.type
_entity_poly.pdbx_seq_one_letter_code
_entity_poly.pdbx_strand_id
1 'polypeptide(L)'
;MMIPLFQILADATSPAAPAGKAPDLMNMVVMMGGFAVLMWVLMIRPQRKKEKELMARISALKTGDRVVTIGGVHGVVSNVKDGPTLTLKVDDNCKITVDKTAVVTVLPKESNNAA
;
A
#
# COMPACT_ATOMS: atom_id res chain seq x y z
N MET A 1 30.64 20.27 -63.80
CA MET A 1 31.03 20.87 -62.51
C MET A 1 30.29 20.11 -61.43
N MET A 2 30.97 19.16 -60.79
CA MET A 2 30.40 18.17 -59.88
C MET A 2 30.99 18.39 -58.49
N ILE A 3 30.13 18.67 -57.52
CA ILE A 3 30.49 18.87 -56.10
C ILE A 3 31.04 17.54 -55.55
N PRO A 4 32.16 17.52 -54.81
CA PRO A 4 32.66 16.30 -54.22
C PRO A 4 31.71 15.84 -53.10
N LEU A 5 31.11 14.68 -53.32
CA LEU A 5 30.18 13.95 -52.43
C LEU A 5 30.76 13.64 -51.03
N PHE A 6 32.01 14.02 -50.75
CA PHE A 6 32.71 13.76 -49.49
C PHE A 6 32.43 14.81 -48.39
N GLN A 7 31.93 16.02 -48.72
CA GLN A 7 31.70 17.07 -47.72
C GLN A 7 30.32 17.04 -47.03
N ILE A 8 29.35 16.27 -47.52
CA ILE A 8 28.02 16.18 -46.90
C ILE A 8 27.99 15.22 -45.68
N LEU A 9 29.03 14.39 -45.49
CA LEU A 9 29.10 13.52 -44.32
C LEU A 9 29.66 14.20 -43.06
N ALA A 10 30.20 15.42 -43.17
CA ALA A 10 30.77 16.15 -42.04
C ALA A 10 29.73 17.00 -41.25
N ASP A 11 28.57 17.29 -41.84
CA ASP A 11 27.49 18.09 -41.22
C ASP A 11 26.33 17.22 -40.69
N ALA A 12 26.57 15.93 -40.46
CA ALA A 12 25.60 15.01 -39.86
C ALA A 12 25.78 14.88 -38.33
N THR A 13 26.19 15.96 -37.65
CA THR A 13 26.12 16.04 -36.18
C THR A 13 25.15 17.14 -35.79
N SER A 14 23.92 16.69 -35.48
CA SER A 14 22.95 17.22 -34.51
C SER A 14 22.81 18.74 -34.32
N PRO A 15 21.58 19.29 -34.34
CA PRO A 15 21.36 20.66 -33.89
C PRO A 15 21.72 20.76 -32.40
N ALA A 16 22.87 21.36 -32.13
CA ALA A 16 23.32 21.70 -30.80
C ALA A 16 22.38 22.78 -30.24
N ALA A 17 21.55 22.38 -29.28
CA ALA A 17 20.85 23.28 -28.38
C ALA A 17 21.87 24.21 -27.68
N PRO A 18 21.49 25.45 -27.35
CA PRO A 18 22.41 26.43 -26.78
C PRO A 18 23.10 25.84 -25.53
N ALA A 19 24.43 25.87 -25.54
CA ALA A 19 25.26 25.45 -24.42
C ALA A 19 25.11 26.42 -23.24
N GLY A 20 23.98 26.34 -22.54
CA GLY A 20 23.97 26.56 -21.10
C GLY A 20 24.84 25.48 -20.46
N LYS A 21 25.66 25.85 -19.47
CA LYS A 21 26.45 24.94 -18.62
C LYS A 21 25.70 23.61 -18.52
N ALA A 22 26.30 22.54 -19.06
CA ALA A 22 25.74 21.20 -18.93
C ALA A 22 25.34 21.05 -17.45
N PRO A 23 24.04 20.88 -17.14
CA PRO A 23 23.65 20.74 -15.75
C PRO A 23 24.44 19.55 -15.24
N ASP A 24 25.25 19.80 -14.21
CA ASP A 24 26.14 18.82 -13.60
C ASP A 24 25.41 17.48 -13.57
N LEU A 25 25.96 16.44 -14.20
CA LEU A 25 25.29 15.13 -14.28
C LEU A 25 24.88 14.65 -12.88
N MET A 26 25.68 15.03 -11.88
CA MET A 26 25.40 14.90 -10.46
C MET A 26 24.10 15.60 -10.04
N ASN A 27 23.87 16.84 -10.45
CA ASN A 27 22.68 17.62 -10.13
C ASN A 27 21.42 17.09 -10.85
N MET A 28 21.56 16.57 -12.08
CA MET A 28 20.47 15.91 -12.80
C MET A 28 20.06 14.59 -12.13
N VAL A 29 21.02 13.77 -11.72
CA VAL A 29 20.78 12.50 -10.99
C VAL A 29 20.22 12.77 -9.60
N VAL A 30 20.67 13.81 -8.90
CA VAL A 30 20.13 14.22 -7.60
C VAL A 30 18.68 14.71 -7.72
N MET A 31 18.34 15.48 -8.75
CA MET A 31 16.96 15.95 -8.96
C MET A 31 16.02 14.79 -9.35
N MET A 32 16.47 13.91 -10.25
CA MET A 32 15.72 12.72 -10.69
C MET A 32 15.57 11.70 -9.55
N GLY A 33 16.66 11.43 -8.82
CA GLY A 33 16.69 10.52 -7.69
C GLY A 33 15.93 11.06 -6.48
N GLY A 34 16.00 12.37 -6.22
CA GLY A 34 15.24 13.03 -5.16
C GLY A 34 13.73 12.91 -5.38
N PHE A 35 13.26 13.10 -6.61
CA PHE A 35 11.84 12.88 -6.95
C PHE A 35 11.42 11.42 -6.81
N ALA A 36 12.26 10.47 -7.26
CA ALA A 36 12.00 9.04 -7.12
C ALA A 36 11.94 8.61 -5.64
N VAL A 37 12.85 9.12 -4.80
CA VAL A 37 12.86 8.85 -3.36
C VAL A 37 11.64 9.49 -2.69
N LEU A 38 11.27 10.71 -3.05
CA LEU A 38 10.10 11.37 -2.47
C LEU A 38 8.81 10.61 -2.79
N MET A 39 8.65 10.13 -4.02
CA MET A 39 7.51 9.31 -4.44
C MET A 39 7.52 7.93 -3.75
N TRP A 40 8.70 7.32 -3.55
CA TRP A 40 8.85 6.08 -2.79
C TRP A 40 8.48 6.26 -1.31
N VAL A 41 8.97 7.32 -0.67
CA VAL A 41 8.69 7.63 0.75
C VAL A 41 7.21 7.91 0.96
N LEU A 42 6.57 8.65 0.06
CA LEU A 42 5.15 8.98 0.16
C LEU A 42 4.23 7.81 -0.15
N MET A 43 4.63 6.78 -0.91
CA MET A 43 3.80 5.59 -1.15
C MET A 43 4.06 4.47 -0.13
N ILE A 44 5.30 4.28 0.32
CA ILE A 44 5.62 3.21 1.26
C ILE A 44 5.18 3.54 2.69
N ARG A 45 5.31 4.81 3.15
CA ARG A 45 4.83 5.21 4.49
C ARG A 45 3.33 4.99 4.71
N PRO A 46 2.42 5.42 3.82
CA PRO A 46 0.99 5.25 4.06
C PRO A 46 0.57 3.79 4.00
N GLN A 47 1.17 2.96 3.13
CA GLN A 47 0.86 1.53 3.09
C GLN A 47 1.26 0.85 4.39
N ARG A 48 2.48 1.08 4.88
CA ARG A 48 2.93 0.51 6.15
C ARG A 48 2.08 0.95 7.34
N LYS A 49 1.52 2.17 7.31
CA LYS A 49 0.60 2.64 8.35
C LYS A 49 -0.75 1.89 8.31
N LYS A 50 -1.33 1.72 7.12
CA LYS A 50 -2.58 0.95 6.92
C LYS A 50 -2.41 -0.52 7.30
N GLU A 51 -1.33 -1.16 6.87
CA GLU A 51 -1.03 -2.57 7.19
C GLU A 51 -0.87 -2.77 8.71
N LYS A 52 -0.16 -1.86 9.38
CA LYS A 52 0.00 -1.90 10.84
C LYS A 52 -1.32 -1.67 11.59
N GLU A 53 -2.16 -0.75 11.14
CA GLU A 53 -3.50 -0.54 11.72
C GLU A 53 -4.40 -1.77 11.55
N LEU A 54 -4.36 -2.42 10.38
CA LEU A 54 -5.09 -3.65 10.15
C LEU A 54 -4.60 -4.78 11.06
N MET A 55 -3.28 -5.00 11.15
CA MET A 55 -2.72 -5.99 12.07
C MET A 55 -3.08 -5.70 13.52
N ALA A 56 -3.02 -4.43 13.95
CA ALA A 56 -3.40 -4.04 15.31
C ALA A 56 -4.88 -4.31 15.62
N ARG A 57 -5.78 -4.05 14.67
CA ARG A 57 -7.23 -4.36 14.82
C ARG A 57 -7.48 -5.85 14.92
N ILE A 58 -6.75 -6.65 14.15
CA ILE A 58 -6.84 -8.11 14.17
C ILE A 58 -6.31 -8.67 15.50
N SER A 59 -5.20 -8.15 16.02
CA SER A 59 -4.63 -8.57 17.30
C SER A 59 -5.50 -8.17 18.50
N ALA A 60 -6.33 -7.14 18.36
CA ALA A 60 -7.23 -6.68 19.41
C ALA A 60 -8.52 -7.50 19.54
N LEU A 61 -8.75 -8.49 18.66
CA LEU A 61 -9.94 -9.34 18.68
C LEU A 61 -10.02 -10.17 19.96
N LYS A 62 -11.16 -10.09 20.65
CA LYS A 62 -11.44 -10.88 21.86
C LYS A 62 -12.64 -11.80 21.66
N THR A 63 -12.67 -12.87 22.45
CA THR A 63 -13.86 -13.72 22.55
C THR A 63 -15.04 -12.89 23.07
N GLY A 64 -16.17 -12.96 22.38
CA GLY A 64 -17.38 -12.21 22.71
C GLY A 64 -17.59 -10.91 21.92
N ASP A 65 -16.62 -10.50 21.11
CA ASP A 65 -16.78 -9.34 20.23
C ASP A 65 -17.73 -9.65 19.06
N ARG A 66 -18.55 -8.67 18.69
CA ARG A 66 -19.32 -8.73 17.45
C ARG A 66 -18.42 -8.29 16.31
N VAL A 67 -18.39 -9.05 15.23
CA VAL A 67 -17.55 -8.71 14.08
C VAL A 67 -18.33 -8.82 12.79
N VAL A 68 -17.88 -8.04 11.82
CA VAL A 68 -18.35 -8.10 10.43
C VAL A 68 -17.17 -8.54 9.56
N THR A 69 -17.39 -9.63 8.82
CA THR A 69 -16.40 -10.15 7.87
C THR A 69 -16.49 -9.43 6.52
N ILE A 70 -15.49 -9.60 5.66
CA ILE A 70 -15.46 -9.03 4.29
C ILE A 70 -16.71 -9.39 3.48
N GLY A 71 -17.28 -10.58 3.71
CA GLY A 71 -18.50 -11.03 3.04
C GLY A 71 -19.81 -10.44 3.59
N GLY A 72 -19.74 -9.47 4.52
CA GLY A 72 -20.93 -8.92 5.18
C GLY A 72 -21.57 -9.88 6.19
N VAL A 73 -20.85 -10.90 6.66
CA VAL A 73 -21.36 -11.83 7.67
C VAL A 73 -21.18 -11.23 9.04
N HIS A 74 -22.29 -11.12 9.78
CA HIS A 74 -22.31 -10.62 11.15
C HIS A 74 -22.31 -11.81 12.11
N GLY A 75 -21.43 -11.79 13.11
CA GLY A 75 -21.37 -12.86 14.09
C GLY A 75 -20.64 -12.46 15.35
N VAL A 76 -20.61 -13.36 16.32
CA VAL A 76 -19.89 -13.20 17.59
C VAL A 76 -18.67 -14.12 17.60
N VAL A 77 -17.52 -13.61 18.04
CA VAL A 77 -16.31 -14.41 18.20
C VAL A 77 -16.51 -15.39 19.35
N SER A 78 -16.60 -16.69 19.04
CA SER A 78 -16.79 -17.74 20.05
C SER A 78 -15.46 -18.29 20.56
N ASN A 79 -14.43 -18.30 19.72
CA ASN A 79 -13.10 -18.76 20.10
C ASN A 79 -12.07 -18.16 19.15
N VAL A 80 -11.01 -17.58 19.71
CA VAL A 80 -9.85 -17.12 18.94
C VAL A 80 -8.78 -18.20 19.06
N LYS A 81 -8.48 -18.91 17.98
CA LYS A 81 -7.33 -19.81 17.96
C LYS A 81 -6.03 -18.98 17.85
N ASP A 82 -4.93 -19.47 18.39
CA ASP A 82 -3.62 -18.80 18.31
C ASP A 82 -3.08 -18.68 16.87
N GLY A 83 -3.64 -19.42 15.91
CA GLY A 83 -3.28 -19.40 14.49
C GLY A 83 -3.91 -18.27 13.66
N PRO A 84 -3.85 -18.36 12.32
CA PRO A 84 -4.43 -17.35 11.42
C PRO A 84 -5.97 -17.35 11.40
N THR A 85 -6.61 -18.30 12.09
CA THR A 85 -8.07 -18.52 12.04
C THR A 85 -8.75 -18.23 13.37
N LEU A 86 -10.05 -17.94 13.31
CA LEU A 86 -10.94 -17.76 14.45
C LEU A 86 -12.32 -18.35 14.16
N THR A 87 -13.04 -18.73 15.21
CA THR A 87 -14.39 -19.28 15.08
C THR A 87 -15.43 -18.23 15.42
N LEU A 88 -16.26 -17.91 14.43
CA LEU A 88 -17.44 -17.07 14.56
C LEU A 88 -18.68 -17.92 14.74
N LYS A 89 -19.54 -17.49 15.66
CA LYS A 89 -20.91 -17.98 15.78
C LYS A 89 -21.83 -16.95 15.14
N VAL A 90 -22.46 -17.33 14.03
CA VAL A 90 -23.41 -16.48 13.28
C VAL A 90 -24.83 -16.76 13.76
N ASP A 91 -25.12 -18.03 14.06
CA ASP A 91 -26.43 -18.49 14.52
C ASP A 91 -26.24 -19.57 15.60
N ASP A 92 -27.31 -20.06 16.24
CA ASP A 92 -27.20 -21.00 17.36
C ASP A 92 -26.59 -22.35 16.96
N ASN A 93 -26.85 -22.80 15.74
CA ASN A 93 -26.26 -24.02 15.19
C ASN A 93 -25.07 -23.75 14.24
N CYS A 94 -24.86 -22.50 13.80
CA CYS A 94 -23.91 -22.21 12.74
C CYS A 94 -22.59 -21.61 13.28
N LYS A 95 -21.55 -22.44 13.31
CA LYS A 95 -20.17 -22.04 13.64
C LYS A 95 -19.32 -22.06 12.37
N ILE A 96 -18.73 -20.92 12.04
CA ILE A 96 -17.91 -20.75 10.84
C ILE A 96 -16.48 -20.43 11.29
N THR A 97 -15.51 -21.10 10.69
CA THR A 97 -14.10 -20.74 10.88
C THR A 97 -13.70 -19.80 9.77
N VAL A 98 -13.13 -18.66 10.14
CA VAL A 98 -12.71 -17.60 9.21
C VAL A 98 -11.32 -17.13 9.55
N ASP A 99 -10.62 -16.62 8.57
CA ASP A 99 -9.32 -16.03 8.82
C ASP A 99 -9.43 -14.71 9.58
N LYS A 100 -8.46 -14.47 10.45
CA LYS A 100 -8.27 -13.23 11.19
C LYS A 100 -8.17 -12.02 10.27
N THR A 101 -7.57 -12.19 9.10
CA THR A 101 -7.47 -11.17 8.05
C THR A 101 -8.80 -10.83 7.40
N ALA A 102 -9.81 -11.71 7.52
CA ALA A 102 -11.14 -11.50 6.94
C ALA A 102 -12.06 -10.65 7.83
N VAL A 103 -11.61 -10.22 9.01
CA VAL A 103 -12.38 -9.35 9.92
C VAL A 103 -12.14 -7.88 9.58
N VAL A 104 -13.20 -7.19 9.14
CA VAL A 104 -13.12 -5.79 8.67
C VAL A 104 -13.45 -4.81 9.78
N THR A 105 -14.45 -5.15 10.60
CA THR A 105 -14.94 -4.26 11.66
C THR A 105 -15.25 -5.07 12.90
N VAL A 106 -14.69 -4.62 14.02
CA VAL A 106 -15.00 -5.12 15.35
C VAL A 106 -15.94 -4.14 15.99
N LEU A 107 -17.14 -4.60 16.30
CA LEU A 107 -18.12 -3.89 17.12
C LEU A 107 -17.86 -4.35 18.57
N PRO A 108 -17.17 -3.54 19.38
CA PRO A 108 -17.03 -3.84 20.78
C PRO A 108 -18.43 -3.99 21.39
N LYS A 109 -18.59 -4.99 22.25
CA LYS A 109 -19.82 -5.15 23.02
C LYS A 109 -20.06 -3.86 23.77
N GLU A 110 -21.16 -3.19 23.42
CA GLU A 110 -21.66 -1.94 23.98
C GLU A 110 -21.07 -1.66 25.37
N SER A 111 -20.02 -0.84 25.42
CA SER A 111 -19.61 -0.25 26.68
C SER A 111 -20.68 0.78 26.98
N ASN A 112 -21.62 0.38 27.84
CA ASN A 112 -22.56 1.25 28.53
C ASN A 112 -21.81 2.50 29.02
N ASN A 113 -21.88 3.59 28.25
CA ASN A 113 -21.56 4.93 28.70
C ASN A 113 -22.75 5.82 28.37
N ALA A 114 -23.90 5.43 28.92
CA ALA A 114 -24.94 6.36 29.28
C ALA A 114 -24.59 6.88 30.69
N ALA A 115 -23.90 8.02 30.74
CA ALA A 115 -23.82 8.89 31.89
C ALA A 115 -23.63 10.33 31.40
#